data_AF-A0AAN9JW70-F1
#
_entry.id   AF-A0AAN9JW70-F1
#
_cell.length_a   1.000
_cell.length_b   1.000
_cell.length_c   1.000
_cell.angle_alpha   90.00
_cell.angle_beta   90.00
_cell.angle_gamma   90.00
#
_symmetry.space_group_name_H-M   'P 1'
#
loop_
_entity.id
_entity.type
_entity.pdbx_description
1 polymer ?
#
loop_
_entity_poly.entity_id
_entity_poly.type
_entity_poly.pdbx_seq_one_letter_code
_entity_poly.pdbx_strand_id
1 'polypeptide(L)'
;MTCPSEGKNRDTKLQIPESRYLLGKKREVVVVVLPRVFWMDRTLCLSLLLFTAAIGSAENNLTSGGLSWSTATEDPDLSPPRDSDPDGGFSSLDSMLQWAISHSDPEKLKESAEAQQRLSSSELQKRQLEIKEIMEKIKMPSDAELMKIAISDLNNVSTSLEDRHRALQELLELVEPRDNANDLNKLGGLSAVTQELNHSDPGIRAVAAWVLGKASQNNPIVQQQILELGVLSRLMNMVKSNSIEEANKALYAVSALIRNNLASQDLFYAEAGGWMLQDILSNASLDIRLRKKAVLLLADLAEYQLENVERDEPSFFNDQDLLKSVVDLTASTDLDLQEKALVAIKSLLQLRITEARVFRDFCALGDALNRMKQLLHDLMVDENQRDYVMDVESLRVEVVHIFHRKLVKQ
;
A
#
# COMPACT_ATOMS: atom_id res chain seq x y z
N MET A 1 53.02 46.54 52.79
CA MET A 1 52.52 45.17 53.04
C MET A 1 52.89 44.35 51.81
N THR A 2 53.86 43.42 51.82
CA THR A 2 53.93 42.11 52.54
C THR A 2 52.83 41.14 52.07
N CYS A 3 53.10 39.94 51.53
CA CYS A 3 54.36 39.30 51.06
C CYS A 3 54.01 38.18 50.02
N PRO A 4 54.99 37.62 49.26
CA PRO A 4 54.77 36.59 48.23
C PRO A 4 55.16 35.16 48.68
N SER A 5 54.78 34.12 47.93
CA SER A 5 55.61 32.91 47.68
C SER A 5 55.02 31.92 46.66
N GLU A 6 55.89 31.11 46.04
CA GLU A 6 55.61 30.10 45.00
C GLU A 6 55.25 28.70 45.55
N GLY A 7 54.81 27.80 44.67
CA GLY A 7 55.01 26.34 44.80
C GLY A 7 53.74 25.50 45.04
N LYS A 8 53.77 24.16 44.85
CA LYS A 8 54.83 23.31 44.27
C LYS A 8 54.26 21.97 43.79
N ASN A 9 54.90 21.35 42.80
CA ASN A 9 54.54 20.03 42.27
C ASN A 9 54.80 18.88 43.27
N ARG A 10 53.93 17.86 43.33
CA ARG A 10 54.27 16.50 43.85
C ARG A 10 53.16 15.44 43.69
N ASP A 11 53.59 14.23 43.36
CA ASP A 11 52.84 12.98 43.45
C ASP A 11 52.54 12.55 44.90
N THR A 12 51.48 11.77 45.09
CA THR A 12 51.41 10.81 46.21
C THR A 12 50.87 9.47 45.73
N LYS A 13 51.54 8.38 46.11
CA LYS A 13 51.14 6.98 45.88
C LYS A 13 50.20 6.47 47.01
N LEU A 14 49.78 5.21 46.86
CA LEU A 14 48.97 4.38 47.79
C LEU A 14 47.46 4.70 47.74
N GLN A 15 46.54 3.74 47.95
CA GLN A 15 46.73 2.36 48.41
C GLN A 15 45.69 1.38 47.80
N ILE A 16 46.10 0.12 47.58
CA ILE A 16 45.19 -1.02 47.33
C ILE A 16 44.95 -1.76 48.66
N PRO A 17 43.73 -2.25 48.91
CA PRO A 17 43.54 -3.54 49.56
C PRO A 17 42.67 -4.50 48.72
N GLU A 18 42.98 -5.80 48.76
CA GLU A 18 42.28 -6.85 48.00
C GLU A 18 41.08 -7.47 48.74
N SER A 19 40.30 -8.24 47.96
CA SER A 19 39.38 -9.32 48.36
C SER A 19 38.00 -8.87 48.89
N ARG A 20 36.88 -9.47 48.45
CA ARG A 20 36.65 -10.92 48.23
C ARG A 20 35.69 -11.25 47.08
N TYR A 21 35.77 -12.51 46.63
CA TYR A 21 34.85 -13.15 45.69
C TYR A 21 33.45 -13.36 46.31
N LEU A 22 32.39 -13.14 45.52
CA LEU A 22 31.16 -13.95 45.54
C LEU A 22 30.60 -14.10 44.11
N LEU A 23 29.88 -15.20 43.86
CA LEU A 23 29.39 -15.59 42.54
C LEU A 23 28.10 -14.84 42.17
N GLY A 24 27.97 -14.43 40.91
CA GLY A 24 26.76 -13.82 40.34
C GLY A 24 26.64 -14.05 38.84
N LYS A 25 25.91 -15.11 38.44
CA LYS A 25 25.68 -15.60 37.06
C LYS A 25 25.93 -14.58 35.93
N LYS A 26 26.92 -14.87 35.06
CA LYS A 26 26.84 -14.41 33.66
C LYS A 26 25.53 -14.92 33.07
N ARG A 27 24.73 -14.05 32.46
CA ARG A 27 23.77 -14.46 31.43
C ARG A 27 24.54 -14.58 30.12
N GLU A 28 24.77 -15.78 29.66
CA GLU A 28 25.14 -16.00 28.27
C GLU A 28 23.92 -15.70 27.42
N VAL A 29 23.87 -14.52 26.83
CA VAL A 29 22.95 -14.24 25.74
C VAL A 29 23.45 -15.06 24.56
N VAL A 30 22.79 -16.17 24.28
CA VAL A 30 23.01 -16.94 23.06
C VAL A 30 22.49 -16.08 21.91
N VAL A 31 23.39 -15.26 21.35
CA VAL A 31 23.14 -14.57 20.09
C VAL A 31 23.06 -15.66 19.02
N VAL A 32 21.84 -16.06 18.68
CA VAL A 32 21.58 -16.90 17.52
C VAL A 32 21.87 -16.05 16.29
N VAL A 33 23.13 -16.05 15.86
CA VAL A 33 23.55 -15.47 14.59
C VAL A 33 22.92 -16.32 13.50
N LEU A 34 21.71 -15.93 13.08
CA LEU A 34 21.09 -16.48 11.89
C LEU A 34 22.07 -16.26 10.71
N PRO A 35 22.49 -17.33 10.02
CA PRO A 35 23.51 -17.19 8.99
C PRO A 35 23.00 -16.34 7.83
N ARG A 36 23.90 -15.53 7.25
CA ARG A 36 23.64 -14.78 6.02
C ARG A 36 23.25 -15.74 4.88
N VAL A 37 21.95 -15.93 4.66
CA VAL A 37 21.42 -16.50 3.43
C VAL A 37 21.36 -15.39 2.39
N PHE A 38 21.94 -15.64 1.21
CA PHE A 38 21.86 -14.72 0.08
C PHE A 38 20.40 -14.53 -0.34
N TRP A 39 19.86 -13.33 -0.20
CA TRP A 39 18.69 -12.90 -0.97
C TRP A 39 19.16 -12.36 -2.31
N MET A 40 19.17 -13.24 -3.31
CA MET A 40 19.39 -12.93 -4.72
C MET A 40 18.26 -13.59 -5.51
N ASP A 41 17.63 -12.82 -6.40
CA ASP A 41 16.62 -13.21 -7.39
C ASP A 41 15.58 -14.28 -7.02
N ARG A 42 14.38 -13.80 -6.64
CA ARG A 42 13.13 -14.56 -6.79
C ARG A 42 12.02 -13.74 -7.45
N THR A 43 12.29 -13.27 -8.66
CA THR A 43 11.24 -13.00 -9.66
C THR A 43 10.60 -14.33 -10.08
N LEU A 44 9.50 -14.71 -9.43
CA LEU A 44 8.71 -15.89 -9.82
C LEU A 44 7.25 -15.67 -9.43
N CYS A 45 6.43 -15.29 -10.43
CA CYS A 45 5.02 -15.00 -10.24
C CYS A 45 4.22 -16.27 -9.94
N LEU A 46 3.34 -16.20 -8.94
CA LEU A 46 2.31 -17.22 -8.67
C LEU A 46 0.95 -16.54 -8.45
N SER A 47 0.32 -16.15 -9.56
CA SER A 47 -1.02 -15.55 -9.60
C SER A 47 -2.09 -16.63 -9.40
N LEU A 48 -2.54 -16.82 -8.15
CA LEU A 48 -3.62 -17.76 -7.81
C LEU A 48 -4.99 -17.08 -7.92
N LEU A 49 -5.60 -17.17 -9.11
CA LEU A 49 -6.99 -16.75 -9.35
C LEU A 49 -7.97 -17.73 -8.71
N LEU A 50 -8.64 -17.32 -7.64
CA LEU A 50 -9.77 -18.06 -7.05
C LEU A 50 -11.11 -17.53 -7.57
N PHE A 51 -11.63 -18.14 -8.64
CA PHE A 51 -13.02 -17.98 -9.06
C PHE A 51 -13.96 -18.77 -8.14
N THR A 52 -14.71 -18.07 -7.28
CA THR A 52 -15.83 -18.66 -6.53
C THR A 52 -17.16 -18.30 -7.17
N ALA A 53 -17.72 -19.20 -7.98
CA ALA A 53 -19.09 -19.06 -8.49
C ALA A 53 -20.09 -19.57 -7.45
N ALA A 54 -21.04 -18.72 -7.04
CA ALA A 54 -22.16 -19.08 -6.17
C ALA A 54 -23.47 -18.50 -6.75
N ILE A 55 -24.52 -19.32 -6.82
CA ILE A 55 -25.77 -18.96 -7.50
C ILE A 55 -26.78 -18.38 -6.51
N GLY A 56 -27.12 -17.11 -6.72
CA GLY A 56 -28.48 -16.56 -6.59
C GLY A 56 -29.24 -16.76 -5.27
N SER A 57 -29.19 -15.73 -4.42
CA SER A 57 -30.40 -15.17 -3.81
C SER A 57 -30.37 -13.65 -4.02
N ALA A 58 -31.51 -13.02 -4.28
CA ALA A 58 -31.57 -11.66 -4.79
C ALA A 58 -31.89 -10.63 -3.70
N GLU A 59 -31.11 -9.55 -3.63
CA GLU A 59 -31.58 -8.24 -3.14
C GLU A 59 -30.67 -7.09 -3.64
N ASN A 60 -31.27 -6.24 -4.50
CA ASN A 60 -30.97 -4.84 -4.86
C ASN A 60 -29.52 -4.27 -4.83
N ASN A 61 -28.99 -4.06 -6.04
CA ASN A 61 -28.22 -2.89 -6.53
C ASN A 61 -27.41 -2.01 -5.55
N LEU A 62 -26.10 -1.95 -5.77
CA LEU A 62 -25.34 -0.71 -6.01
C LEU A 62 -23.95 -1.07 -6.59
N THR A 63 -23.54 -0.42 -7.69
CA THR A 63 -22.30 -0.74 -8.41
C THR A 63 -21.33 0.44 -8.40
N SER A 64 -20.39 0.48 -7.44
CA SER A 64 -19.30 1.46 -7.44
C SER A 64 -18.12 0.97 -8.30
N GLY A 65 -17.80 1.69 -9.37
CA GLY A 65 -16.84 1.29 -10.41
C GLY A 65 -15.37 1.56 -10.09
N GLY A 66 -14.92 1.32 -8.85
CA GLY A 66 -13.59 1.72 -8.38
C GLY A 66 -12.42 1.20 -9.24
N LEU A 67 -11.65 2.13 -9.82
CA LEU A 67 -10.60 1.82 -10.79
C LEU A 67 -9.46 0.97 -10.18
N SER A 68 -9.24 -0.22 -10.74
CA SER A 68 -8.16 -1.12 -10.30
C SER A 68 -6.80 -0.68 -10.83
N TRP A 69 -5.77 -0.73 -9.98
CA TRP A 69 -4.38 -0.47 -10.38
C TRP A 69 -3.78 -1.76 -10.94
N SER A 70 -3.43 -1.77 -12.23
CA SER A 70 -2.74 -2.89 -12.89
C SER A 70 -1.69 -2.40 -13.87
N THR A 71 -0.63 -3.17 -14.06
CA THR A 71 0.50 -2.87 -14.97
C THR A 71 0.31 -3.60 -16.30
N ALA A 72 0.54 -2.91 -17.41
CA ALA A 72 0.38 -3.44 -18.77
C ALA A 72 1.66 -4.08 -19.34
N THR A 73 1.50 -5.10 -20.18
CA THR A 73 2.45 -5.57 -21.22
C THR A 73 1.70 -6.39 -22.28
N GLU A 74 1.89 -6.06 -23.55
CA GLU A 74 1.28 -6.65 -24.75
C GLU A 74 2.40 -7.33 -25.60
N ASP A 75 2.22 -8.21 -26.60
CA ASP A 75 1.07 -8.82 -27.33
C ASP A 75 1.58 -10.23 -27.84
N PRO A 76 1.12 -10.96 -28.90
CA PRO A 76 -0.01 -10.79 -29.83
C PRO A 76 -0.87 -12.04 -30.17
N ASP A 77 -1.86 -11.79 -31.04
CA ASP A 77 -2.81 -12.73 -31.67
C ASP A 77 -2.21 -13.97 -32.37
N LEU A 78 -2.83 -15.14 -32.13
CA LEU A 78 -3.00 -16.22 -33.11
C LEU A 78 -4.33 -16.95 -32.91
N SER A 79 -5.02 -17.24 -34.02
CA SER A 79 -6.34 -17.91 -34.06
C SER A 79 -6.25 -19.45 -34.26
N PRO A 80 -7.31 -20.22 -33.92
CA PRO A 80 -7.11 -21.50 -33.24
C PRO A 80 -7.12 -22.79 -34.11
N PRO A 81 -6.31 -23.80 -33.75
CA PRO A 81 -6.52 -25.20 -34.10
C PRO A 81 -7.22 -26.01 -32.99
N ARG A 82 -7.95 -27.03 -33.43
CA ARG A 82 -8.87 -27.90 -32.67
C ARG A 82 -8.23 -28.83 -31.61
N ASP A 83 -9.05 -29.14 -30.60
CA ASP A 83 -9.22 -30.45 -29.95
C ASP A 83 -7.98 -31.27 -29.52
N SER A 84 -7.47 -31.05 -28.28
CA SER A 84 -7.22 -32.12 -27.29
C SER A 84 -6.67 -31.60 -25.94
N ASP A 85 -7.03 -32.31 -24.86
CA ASP A 85 -6.39 -32.40 -23.53
C ASP A 85 -6.13 -31.11 -22.69
N PRO A 86 -6.92 -30.86 -21.63
CA PRO A 86 -6.65 -29.82 -20.63
C PRO A 86 -5.77 -30.30 -19.46
N ASP A 87 -4.84 -29.42 -19.06
CA ASP A 87 -4.05 -29.35 -17.82
C ASP A 87 -4.13 -30.50 -16.80
N GLY A 88 -3.02 -31.25 -16.67
CA GLY A 88 -2.81 -32.29 -15.65
C GLY A 88 -2.54 -31.76 -14.23
N GLY A 89 -3.39 -30.87 -13.71
CA GLY A 89 -3.31 -30.33 -12.36
C GLY A 89 -4.35 -30.93 -11.41
N PHE A 90 -3.94 -31.38 -10.21
CA PHE A 90 -4.86 -31.91 -9.21
C PHE A 90 -5.62 -30.81 -8.47
N SER A 91 -6.94 -30.83 -8.56
CA SER A 91 -7.85 -29.86 -7.95
C SER A 91 -7.92 -29.88 -6.41
N SER A 92 -7.36 -30.90 -5.76
CA SER A 92 -7.32 -31.06 -4.30
C SER A 92 -6.25 -32.07 -3.88
N LEU A 93 -5.88 -32.04 -2.59
CA LEU A 93 -5.01 -33.07 -2.00
C LEU A 93 -5.61 -34.47 -2.14
N ASP A 94 -6.93 -34.61 -1.94
CA ASP A 94 -7.65 -35.88 -2.09
C ASP A 94 -7.65 -36.38 -3.54
N SER A 95 -7.84 -35.50 -4.53
CA SER A 95 -7.79 -35.91 -5.95
C SER A 95 -6.37 -36.29 -6.40
N MET A 96 -5.33 -35.64 -5.88
CA MET A 96 -3.93 -36.08 -6.06
C MET A 96 -3.69 -37.47 -5.44
N LEU A 97 -4.19 -37.69 -4.22
CA LEU A 97 -4.02 -38.96 -3.49
C LEU A 97 -4.80 -40.10 -4.19
N GLN A 98 -6.01 -39.83 -4.68
CA GLN A 98 -6.83 -40.77 -5.43
C GLN A 98 -6.26 -41.07 -6.83
N TRP A 99 -5.66 -40.08 -7.50
CA TRP A 99 -4.91 -40.31 -8.74
C TRP A 99 -3.66 -41.17 -8.48
N ALA A 100 -2.88 -40.85 -7.45
CA ALA A 100 -1.70 -41.62 -7.06
C ALA A 100 -2.04 -43.08 -6.69
N ILE A 101 -3.18 -43.33 -6.02
CA ILE A 101 -3.68 -44.69 -5.77
C ILE A 101 -4.05 -45.41 -7.08
N SER A 102 -4.76 -44.75 -8.00
CA SER A 102 -5.22 -45.37 -9.25
C SER A 102 -4.13 -45.58 -10.30
N HIS A 103 -3.02 -44.83 -10.22
CA HIS A 103 -1.87 -44.93 -11.12
C HIS A 103 -0.67 -45.67 -10.51
N SER A 104 -0.78 -46.13 -9.26
CA SER A 104 0.20 -47.01 -8.63
C SER A 104 -0.14 -48.48 -8.84
N ASP A 105 0.91 -49.29 -8.98
CA ASP A 105 0.82 -50.75 -9.05
C ASP A 105 0.12 -51.31 -7.79
N PRO A 106 -1.03 -52.00 -7.92
CA PRO A 106 -1.83 -52.44 -6.77
C PRO A 106 -1.14 -53.53 -5.95
N GLU A 107 -0.22 -54.32 -6.53
CA GLU A 107 0.55 -55.30 -5.75
C GLU A 107 1.63 -54.60 -4.93
N LYS A 108 2.30 -53.57 -5.48
CA LYS A 108 3.24 -52.73 -4.71
C LYS A 108 2.56 -51.86 -3.67
N LEU A 109 1.36 -51.32 -3.94
CA LEU A 109 0.56 -50.62 -2.93
C LEU A 109 0.22 -51.56 -1.78
N LYS A 110 -0.16 -52.81 -2.09
CA LYS A 110 -0.49 -53.82 -1.09
C LYS A 110 0.74 -54.27 -0.29
N GLU A 111 1.88 -54.53 -0.94
CA GLU A 111 3.15 -54.83 -0.26
C GLU A 111 3.60 -53.66 0.62
N SER A 112 3.45 -52.42 0.16
CA SER A 112 3.74 -51.21 0.94
C SER A 112 2.79 -51.04 2.14
N ALA A 113 1.50 -51.29 1.95
CA ALA A 113 0.50 -51.26 3.03
C ALA A 113 0.73 -52.39 4.06
N GLU A 114 1.10 -53.59 3.62
CA GLU A 114 1.49 -54.70 4.50
C GLU A 114 2.82 -54.41 5.22
N ALA A 115 3.77 -53.71 4.58
CA ALA A 115 4.98 -53.21 5.23
C ALA A 115 4.69 -52.07 6.23
N GLN A 116 3.70 -51.22 5.98
CA GLN A 116 3.21 -50.23 6.95
C GLN A 116 2.45 -50.89 8.11
N GLN A 117 1.69 -51.97 7.88
CA GLN A 117 1.08 -52.79 8.95
C GLN A 117 2.13 -53.54 9.80
N ARG A 118 3.37 -53.69 9.32
CA ARG A 118 4.49 -54.22 10.11
C ARG A 118 5.15 -53.16 11.01
N LEU A 119 4.82 -51.87 10.87
CA LEU A 119 5.20 -50.86 11.86
C LEU A 119 4.34 -51.08 13.10
N SER A 120 4.98 -51.33 14.24
CA SER A 120 4.25 -51.45 15.50
C SER A 120 3.51 -50.14 15.84
N SER A 121 2.41 -50.24 16.59
CA SER A 121 1.70 -49.06 17.10
C SER A 121 2.62 -48.13 17.89
N SER A 122 3.61 -48.69 18.60
CA SER A 122 4.69 -47.97 19.27
C SER A 122 5.62 -47.21 18.32
N GLU A 123 5.94 -47.73 17.13
CA GLU A 123 6.77 -47.02 16.15
C GLU A 123 6.01 -45.91 15.43
N LEU A 124 4.71 -46.10 15.17
CA LEU A 124 3.83 -45.05 14.66
C LEU A 124 3.67 -43.93 15.70
N GLN A 125 3.45 -44.26 16.97
CA GLN A 125 3.42 -43.29 18.07
C GLN A 125 4.77 -42.58 18.25
N LYS A 126 5.90 -43.31 18.15
CA LYS A 126 7.24 -42.72 18.20
C LYS A 126 7.46 -41.72 17.07
N ARG A 127 7.08 -42.05 15.83
CA ARG A 127 7.17 -41.12 14.69
C ARG A 127 6.23 -39.93 14.83
N GLN A 128 5.02 -40.11 15.38
CA GLN A 128 4.12 -38.99 15.69
C GLN A 128 4.70 -38.06 16.76
N LEU A 129 5.36 -38.60 17.79
CA LEU A 129 6.07 -37.82 18.80
C LEU A 129 7.30 -37.11 18.23
N GLU A 130 8.09 -37.77 17.38
CA GLU A 130 9.24 -37.17 16.69
C GLU A 130 8.80 -36.05 15.74
N ILE A 131 7.74 -36.24 14.96
CA ILE A 131 7.14 -35.20 14.12
C ILE A 131 6.63 -34.04 14.98
N LYS A 132 5.95 -34.30 16.10
CA LYS A 132 5.49 -33.26 17.02
C LYS A 132 6.65 -32.48 17.64
N GLU A 133 7.71 -33.16 18.06
CA GLU A 133 8.91 -32.53 18.62
C GLU A 133 9.66 -31.71 17.56
N ILE A 134 9.69 -32.17 16.31
CA ILE A 134 10.20 -31.40 15.16
C ILE A 134 9.31 -30.18 14.88
N MET A 135 7.99 -30.29 14.93
CA MET A 135 7.07 -29.16 14.77
C MET A 135 7.15 -28.15 15.92
N GLU A 136 7.39 -28.60 17.15
CA GLU A 136 7.64 -27.72 18.30
C GLU A 136 9.02 -27.03 18.21
N LYS A 137 10.03 -27.68 17.62
CA LYS A 137 11.36 -27.09 17.33
C LYS A 137 11.38 -26.18 16.11
N ILE A 138 10.53 -26.44 15.12
CA ILE A 138 10.28 -25.60 13.94
C ILE A 138 8.93 -24.87 14.14
N LYS A 139 8.67 -24.38 15.37
CA LYS A 139 7.56 -23.44 15.59
C LYS A 139 7.93 -22.11 14.95
N MET A 140 7.54 -21.93 13.70
CA MET A 140 7.55 -20.62 13.06
C MET A 140 6.70 -19.66 13.93
N PRO A 141 7.19 -18.45 14.25
CA PRO A 141 6.39 -17.47 14.96
C PRO A 141 5.18 -17.10 14.12
N SER A 142 4.02 -16.91 14.75
CA SER A 142 2.86 -16.39 14.02
C SER A 142 3.04 -14.90 13.70
N ASP A 143 2.29 -14.39 12.74
CA ASP A 143 2.27 -12.98 12.36
C ASP A 143 2.04 -12.08 13.60
N ALA A 144 1.10 -12.46 14.47
CA ALA A 144 0.82 -11.78 15.73
C ALA A 144 1.91 -11.96 16.82
N GLU A 145 2.90 -12.84 16.63
CA GLU A 145 4.14 -12.89 17.42
C GLU A 145 5.23 -12.01 16.79
N LEU A 146 5.38 -12.03 15.45
CA LEU A 146 6.29 -11.17 14.70
C LEU A 146 5.96 -9.67 14.85
N MET A 147 4.69 -9.29 14.70
CA MET A 147 4.21 -7.93 14.91
C MET A 147 4.56 -7.41 16.31
N LYS A 148 4.46 -8.25 17.35
CA LYS A 148 4.84 -7.87 18.73
C LYS A 148 6.34 -7.61 18.87
N ILE A 149 7.18 -8.34 18.14
CA ILE A 149 8.64 -8.13 18.13
C ILE A 149 8.93 -6.76 17.49
N ALA A 150 8.44 -6.51 16.28
CA ALA A 150 8.63 -5.24 15.61
C ALA A 150 8.05 -4.04 16.42
N ILE A 151 6.87 -4.18 17.00
CA ILE A 151 6.27 -3.16 17.88
C ILE A 151 7.14 -2.93 19.14
N SER A 152 7.74 -3.98 19.71
CA SER A 152 8.68 -3.85 20.84
C SER A 152 9.94 -3.07 20.44
N ASP A 153 10.47 -3.31 19.24
CA ASP A 153 11.67 -2.63 18.74
C ASP A 153 11.41 -1.14 18.42
N LEU A 154 10.21 -0.77 17.95
CA LEU A 154 9.81 0.64 17.81
C LEU A 154 9.65 1.37 19.16
N ASN A 155 9.03 0.72 20.15
CA ASN A 155 8.86 1.28 21.49
C ASN A 155 10.20 1.39 22.27
N ASN A 156 11.25 0.70 21.83
CA ASN A 156 12.57 0.78 22.44
C ASN A 156 13.35 2.02 21.92
N VAL A 157 13.55 2.98 22.82
CA VAL A 157 14.30 4.23 22.57
C VAL A 157 15.78 4.00 22.24
N SER A 158 16.34 2.83 22.57
CA SER A 158 17.74 2.48 22.26
C SER A 158 17.92 1.71 20.94
N THR A 159 16.85 1.45 20.19
CA THR A 159 16.89 0.78 18.88
C THR A 159 17.62 1.64 17.85
N SER A 160 18.49 1.03 17.03
CA SER A 160 19.22 1.74 15.98
C SER A 160 18.29 2.24 14.86
N LEU A 161 18.73 3.21 14.04
CA LEU A 161 17.94 3.66 12.89
C LEU A 161 17.69 2.52 11.89
N GLU A 162 18.69 1.65 11.67
CA GLU A 162 18.58 0.49 10.79
C GLU A 162 17.57 -0.54 11.32
N ASP A 163 17.60 -0.84 12.62
CA ASP A 163 16.66 -1.76 13.26
C ASP A 163 15.23 -1.17 13.32
N ARG A 164 15.10 0.14 13.55
CA ARG A 164 13.82 0.87 13.57
C ARG A 164 13.19 0.91 12.17
N HIS A 165 14.00 1.12 11.13
CA HIS A 165 13.56 0.99 9.74
C HIS A 165 13.16 -0.45 9.42
N ARG A 166 13.96 -1.45 9.84
CA ARG A 166 13.67 -2.87 9.65
C ARG A 166 12.34 -3.27 10.31
N ALA A 167 12.10 -2.89 11.56
CA ALA A 167 10.83 -3.14 12.25
C ALA A 167 9.61 -2.49 11.54
N LEU A 168 9.78 -1.31 10.95
CA LEU A 168 8.73 -0.70 10.12
C LEU A 168 8.49 -1.44 8.80
N GLN A 169 9.53 -2.01 8.16
CA GLN A 169 9.37 -2.85 6.95
C GLN A 169 8.74 -4.21 7.29
N GLU A 170 9.16 -4.85 8.39
CA GLU A 170 8.53 -6.08 8.90
C GLU A 170 7.03 -5.84 9.18
N LEU A 171 6.66 -4.71 9.81
CA LEU A 171 5.25 -4.33 9.96
C LEU A 171 4.55 -4.03 8.63
N LEU A 172 5.23 -3.40 7.65
CA LEU A 172 4.65 -3.10 6.34
C LEU A 172 4.26 -4.38 5.57
N GLU A 173 5.04 -5.45 5.70
CA GLU A 173 4.68 -6.77 5.16
C GLU A 173 3.54 -7.39 5.97
N LEU A 174 3.68 -7.44 7.31
CA LEU A 174 2.73 -8.11 8.21
C LEU A 174 1.33 -7.48 8.23
N VAL A 175 1.14 -6.20 7.86
CA VAL A 175 -0.18 -5.55 7.80
C VAL A 175 -0.89 -5.69 6.44
N GLU A 176 -0.34 -6.45 5.48
CA GLU A 176 -1.02 -6.72 4.21
C GLU A 176 -2.28 -7.60 4.37
N PRO A 177 -2.27 -8.67 5.19
CA PRO A 177 -3.49 -9.40 5.52
C PRO A 177 -4.43 -8.55 6.37
N ARG A 178 -5.70 -8.45 5.94
CA ARG A 178 -6.71 -7.60 6.61
C ARG A 178 -6.89 -7.92 8.10
N ASP A 179 -6.78 -9.19 8.49
CA ASP A 179 -6.91 -9.60 9.88
C ASP A 179 -5.73 -9.13 10.75
N ASN A 180 -4.50 -9.19 10.22
CA ASN A 180 -3.33 -8.62 10.89
C ASN A 180 -3.45 -7.10 11.02
N ALA A 181 -3.94 -6.41 9.98
CA ALA A 181 -4.21 -4.97 10.05
C ALA A 181 -5.25 -4.63 11.14
N ASN A 182 -6.29 -5.46 11.31
CA ASN A 182 -7.27 -5.32 12.39
C ASN A 182 -6.68 -5.63 13.80
N ASP A 183 -5.68 -6.50 13.88
CA ASP A 183 -4.96 -6.83 15.12
C ASP A 183 -3.89 -5.79 15.49
N LEU A 184 -3.35 -5.04 14.52
CA LEU A 184 -2.32 -4.01 14.72
C LEU A 184 -2.65 -3.03 15.86
N ASN A 185 -3.91 -2.59 15.98
CA ASN A 185 -4.34 -1.73 17.09
C ASN A 185 -4.38 -2.47 18.43
N LYS A 186 -4.90 -3.71 18.44
CA LYS A 186 -4.99 -4.57 19.63
C LYS A 186 -3.61 -4.90 20.21
N LEU A 187 -2.58 -4.93 19.35
CA LEU A 187 -1.17 -5.11 19.71
C LEU A 187 -0.45 -3.81 20.11
N GLY A 188 -1.13 -2.66 20.11
CA GLY A 188 -0.55 -1.34 20.39
C GLY A 188 0.26 -0.74 19.22
N GLY A 189 0.29 -1.41 18.07
CA GLY A 189 1.13 -1.06 16.93
C GLY A 189 0.73 0.24 16.25
N LEU A 190 -0.57 0.59 16.20
CA LEU A 190 -0.99 1.90 15.68
C LEU A 190 -0.38 3.06 16.47
N SER A 191 -0.29 2.94 17.80
CA SER A 191 0.34 3.96 18.66
C SER A 191 1.84 4.05 18.41
N ALA A 192 2.53 2.91 18.27
CA ALA A 192 3.96 2.86 17.98
C ALA A 192 4.27 3.51 16.61
N VAL A 193 3.61 3.06 15.54
CA VAL A 193 3.80 3.59 14.18
C VAL A 193 3.41 5.07 14.08
N THR A 194 2.40 5.51 14.83
CA THR A 194 2.02 6.94 14.91
C THR A 194 3.11 7.81 15.54
N GLN A 195 3.86 7.30 16.53
CA GLN A 195 5.00 8.02 17.11
C GLN A 195 6.13 8.20 16.08
N GLU A 196 6.38 7.20 15.23
CA GLU A 196 7.39 7.27 14.16
C GLU A 196 7.10 8.36 13.11
N LEU A 197 5.84 8.79 12.93
CA LEU A 197 5.50 9.96 12.10
C LEU A 197 6.18 11.26 12.57
N ASN A 198 6.67 11.32 13.81
CA ASN A 198 7.38 12.47 14.39
C ASN A 198 8.89 12.26 14.50
N HIS A 199 9.43 11.14 14.00
CA HIS A 199 10.86 10.85 13.97
C HIS A 199 11.64 11.89 13.13
N SER A 200 12.91 12.14 13.47
CA SER A 200 13.74 13.16 12.81
C SER A 200 14.12 12.80 11.37
N ASP A 201 14.40 11.53 11.12
CA ASP A 201 14.72 11.00 9.79
C ASP A 201 13.46 10.90 8.89
N PRO A 202 13.49 11.41 7.64
CA PRO A 202 12.35 11.37 6.72
C PRO A 202 12.05 9.97 6.16
N GLY A 203 13.02 9.05 6.13
CA GLY A 203 12.82 7.67 5.70
C GLY A 203 11.94 6.90 6.69
N ILE A 204 12.27 6.99 7.99
CA ILE A 204 11.43 6.44 9.07
C ILE A 204 9.99 6.98 8.99
N ARG A 205 9.81 8.29 8.81
CA ARG A 205 8.48 8.91 8.64
C ARG A 205 7.75 8.39 7.39
N ALA A 206 8.45 8.21 6.27
CA ALA A 206 7.88 7.72 5.03
C ALA A 206 7.37 6.26 5.16
N VAL A 207 8.15 5.37 5.78
CA VAL A 207 7.70 3.98 5.99
C VAL A 207 6.58 3.92 7.02
N ALA A 208 6.64 4.71 8.10
CA ALA A 208 5.55 4.79 9.08
C ALA A 208 4.21 5.23 8.44
N ALA A 209 4.23 6.27 7.60
CA ALA A 209 3.06 6.65 6.81
C ALA A 209 2.59 5.53 5.87
N TRP A 210 3.51 4.79 5.25
CA TRP A 210 3.18 3.66 4.37
C TRP A 210 2.49 2.51 5.13
N VAL A 211 2.96 2.16 6.34
CA VAL A 211 2.34 1.14 7.21
C VAL A 211 0.90 1.54 7.55
N LEU A 212 0.67 2.78 7.97
CA LEU A 212 -0.69 3.28 8.28
C LEU A 212 -1.60 3.27 7.04
N GLY A 213 -1.10 3.73 5.89
CA GLY A 213 -1.84 3.71 4.64
C GLY A 213 -2.21 2.31 4.17
N LYS A 214 -1.30 1.35 4.30
CA LYS A 214 -1.53 -0.04 3.90
C LYS A 214 -2.53 -0.75 4.82
N ALA A 215 -2.40 -0.56 6.14
CA ALA A 215 -3.32 -1.13 7.12
C ALA A 215 -4.76 -0.55 7.05
N SER A 216 -4.90 0.71 6.61
CA SER A 216 -6.20 1.38 6.45
C SER A 216 -6.84 1.24 5.06
N GLN A 217 -6.09 0.83 4.04
CA GLN A 217 -6.58 0.76 2.66
C GLN A 217 -7.82 -0.15 2.56
N ASN A 218 -8.96 0.44 2.19
CA ASN A 218 -10.27 -0.21 2.10
C ASN A 218 -10.73 -0.89 3.42
N ASN A 219 -10.24 -0.43 4.58
CA ASN A 219 -10.54 -1.02 5.88
C ASN A 219 -11.10 0.00 6.90
N PRO A 220 -12.43 0.26 6.91
CA PRO A 220 -13.05 1.28 7.75
C PRO A 220 -12.75 1.20 9.25
N ILE A 221 -12.54 -0.02 9.77
CA ILE A 221 -12.19 -0.24 11.19
C ILE A 221 -10.85 0.42 11.52
N VAL A 222 -9.83 0.18 10.68
CA VAL A 222 -8.48 0.72 10.88
C VAL A 222 -8.40 2.19 10.45
N GLN A 223 -9.16 2.62 9.44
CA GLN A 223 -9.35 4.04 9.12
C GLN A 223 -9.82 4.82 10.37
N GLN A 224 -10.93 4.39 11.00
CA GLN A 224 -11.46 5.05 12.19
C GLN A 224 -10.44 5.08 13.33
N GLN A 225 -9.80 3.95 13.64
CA GLN A 225 -8.80 3.86 14.72
C GLN A 225 -7.58 4.77 14.51
N ILE A 226 -7.18 5.02 13.26
CA ILE A 226 -6.07 5.93 12.93
C ILE A 226 -6.51 7.40 13.02
N LEU A 227 -7.77 7.71 12.67
CA LEU A 227 -8.33 9.07 12.79
C LEU A 227 -8.56 9.46 14.26
N GLU A 228 -8.94 8.51 15.11
CA GLU A 228 -9.05 8.69 16.57
C GLU A 228 -7.70 9.03 17.23
N LEU A 229 -6.57 8.73 16.57
CA LEU A 229 -5.22 9.14 16.98
C LEU A 229 -4.80 10.53 16.47
N GLY A 230 -5.66 11.22 15.70
CA GLY A 230 -5.45 12.61 15.27
C GLY A 230 -4.33 12.79 14.24
N VAL A 231 -3.99 11.77 13.46
CA VAL A 231 -2.78 11.79 12.59
C VAL A 231 -2.98 12.49 11.24
N LEU A 232 -4.22 12.81 10.85
CA LEU A 232 -4.54 13.30 9.50
C LEU A 232 -3.75 14.58 9.15
N SER A 233 -3.78 15.58 10.02
CA SER A 233 -3.05 16.84 9.85
C SER A 233 -1.53 16.65 9.91
N ARG A 234 -1.04 15.64 10.63
CA ARG A 234 0.40 15.26 10.61
C ARG A 234 0.78 14.71 9.24
N LEU A 235 -0.01 13.79 8.69
CA LEU A 235 0.22 13.23 7.36
C LEU A 235 0.10 14.31 6.27
N MET A 236 -0.92 15.16 6.31
CA MET A 236 -1.10 16.27 5.38
C MET A 236 0.05 17.29 5.43
N ASN A 237 0.65 17.52 6.60
CA ASN A 237 1.89 18.30 6.69
C ASN A 237 3.10 17.58 6.07
N MET A 238 3.20 16.25 6.21
CA MET A 238 4.27 15.45 5.59
C MET A 238 4.17 15.38 4.06
N VAL A 239 2.98 15.58 3.46
CA VAL A 239 2.81 15.74 2.00
C VAL A 239 3.61 16.93 1.46
N LYS A 240 3.89 17.94 2.30
CA LYS A 240 4.67 19.14 1.95
C LYS A 240 6.18 18.99 2.21
N SER A 241 6.66 17.76 2.42
CA SER A 241 8.08 17.50 2.65
C SER A 241 8.94 17.64 1.38
N ASN A 242 10.16 18.15 1.55
CA ASN A 242 11.20 18.12 0.51
C ASN A 242 11.69 16.68 0.19
N SER A 243 11.37 15.69 1.05
CA SER A 243 11.63 14.28 0.76
C SER A 243 10.52 13.73 -0.13
N ILE A 244 10.86 13.42 -1.38
CA ILE A 244 9.92 12.95 -2.40
C ILE A 244 9.19 11.67 -1.96
N GLU A 245 9.91 10.72 -1.36
CA GLU A 245 9.27 9.50 -0.84
C GLU A 245 8.39 9.78 0.37
N GLU A 246 8.79 10.67 1.29
CA GLU A 246 7.93 11.06 2.42
C GLU A 246 6.61 11.65 1.94
N ALA A 247 6.65 12.59 1.00
CA ALA A 247 5.47 13.20 0.41
C ALA A 247 4.56 12.16 -0.29
N ASN A 248 5.15 11.24 -1.07
CA ASN A 248 4.40 10.20 -1.78
C ASN A 248 3.74 9.18 -0.82
N LYS A 249 4.43 8.75 0.24
CA LYS A 249 3.86 7.82 1.23
C LYS A 249 2.84 8.51 2.14
N ALA A 250 3.07 9.77 2.50
CA ALA A 250 2.10 10.59 3.23
C ALA A 250 0.80 10.79 2.43
N LEU A 251 0.87 11.14 1.15
CA LEU A 251 -0.34 11.33 0.33
C LEU A 251 -1.07 10.00 0.07
N TYR A 252 -0.34 8.89 -0.07
CA TYR A 252 -0.95 7.55 -0.09
C TYR A 252 -1.68 7.22 1.23
N ALA A 253 -1.11 7.57 2.39
CA ALA A 253 -1.76 7.38 3.68
C ALA A 253 -3.02 8.24 3.84
N VAL A 254 -2.98 9.52 3.45
CA VAL A 254 -4.16 10.41 3.41
C VAL A 254 -5.23 9.82 2.49
N SER A 255 -4.86 9.41 1.27
CA SER A 255 -5.77 8.76 0.31
C SER A 255 -6.45 7.51 0.91
N ALA A 256 -5.68 6.62 1.55
CA ALA A 256 -6.20 5.40 2.15
C ALA A 256 -7.11 5.64 3.37
N LEU A 257 -6.95 6.77 4.08
CA LEU A 257 -7.82 7.16 5.20
C LEU A 257 -9.13 7.81 4.75
N ILE A 258 -9.14 8.56 3.63
CA ILE A 258 -10.31 9.36 3.20
C ILE A 258 -11.15 8.72 2.09
N ARG A 259 -10.60 7.77 1.31
CA ARG A 259 -11.38 7.01 0.33
C ARG A 259 -12.48 6.21 1.04
N ASN A 260 -13.69 6.30 0.49
CA ASN A 260 -14.90 5.58 0.92
C ASN A 260 -15.34 5.84 2.38
N ASN A 261 -14.95 6.98 2.97
CA ASN A 261 -15.28 7.32 4.36
C ASN A 261 -15.62 8.81 4.53
N LEU A 262 -16.91 9.11 4.68
CA LEU A 262 -17.44 10.49 4.83
C LEU A 262 -16.81 11.25 6.00
N ALA A 263 -16.68 10.63 7.18
CA ALA A 263 -16.15 11.32 8.36
C ALA A 263 -14.67 11.73 8.16
N SER A 264 -13.89 10.89 7.48
CA SER A 264 -12.53 11.21 7.06
C SER A 264 -12.48 12.36 6.05
N GLN A 265 -13.42 12.42 5.11
CA GLN A 265 -13.50 13.47 4.09
C GLN A 265 -13.90 14.82 4.70
N ASP A 266 -14.89 14.83 5.59
CA ASP A 266 -15.31 16.03 6.32
C ASP A 266 -14.13 16.64 7.12
N LEU A 267 -13.35 15.79 7.80
CA LEU A 267 -12.10 16.20 8.48
C LEU A 267 -11.03 16.70 7.49
N PHE A 268 -10.80 15.99 6.39
CA PHE A 268 -9.84 16.38 5.35
C PHE A 268 -10.16 17.75 4.74
N TYR A 269 -11.43 18.04 4.45
CA TYR A 269 -11.84 19.36 3.96
C TYR A 269 -11.68 20.44 5.05
N ALA A 270 -12.01 20.13 6.31
CA ALA A 270 -11.81 21.04 7.44
C ALA A 270 -10.33 21.37 7.70
N GLU A 271 -9.41 20.43 7.46
CA GLU A 271 -7.95 20.62 7.52
C GLU A 271 -7.35 21.24 6.24
N ALA A 272 -8.17 21.83 5.37
CA ALA A 272 -7.78 22.45 4.10
C ALA A 272 -7.13 21.48 3.08
N GLY A 273 -7.51 20.21 3.11
CA GLY A 273 -7.02 19.16 2.20
C GLY A 273 -7.29 19.42 0.72
N GLY A 274 -8.37 20.13 0.39
CA GLY A 274 -8.61 20.60 -0.98
C GLY A 274 -7.49 21.54 -1.47
N TRP A 275 -7.16 22.57 -0.70
CA TRP A 275 -6.07 23.49 -1.00
C TRP A 275 -4.71 22.78 -1.11
N MET A 276 -4.49 21.71 -0.34
CA MET A 276 -3.31 20.85 -0.48
C MET A 276 -3.26 20.13 -1.85
N LEU A 277 -4.39 19.62 -2.36
CA LEU A 277 -4.44 19.04 -3.71
C LEU A 277 -4.18 20.10 -4.78
N GLN A 278 -4.79 21.27 -4.66
CA GLN A 278 -4.62 22.39 -5.60
C GLN A 278 -3.16 22.87 -5.70
N ASP A 279 -2.46 23.00 -4.57
CA ASP A 279 -1.02 23.31 -4.48
C ASP A 279 -0.17 22.24 -5.21
N ILE A 280 -0.49 20.95 -5.04
CA ILE A 280 0.21 19.85 -5.72
C ILE A 280 -0.03 19.86 -7.24
N LEU A 281 -1.27 20.09 -7.68
CA LEU A 281 -1.63 20.01 -9.10
C LEU A 281 -1.13 21.22 -9.89
N SER A 282 -1.26 22.44 -9.34
CA SER A 282 -0.74 23.66 -9.95
C SER A 282 0.78 23.68 -10.06
N ASN A 283 1.50 23.12 -9.07
CA ASN A 283 2.95 23.15 -9.05
C ASN A 283 3.58 22.08 -9.97
N ALA A 284 3.88 22.49 -11.19
CA ALA A 284 4.52 21.66 -12.21
C ALA A 284 5.94 21.16 -11.89
N SER A 285 6.59 21.66 -10.83
CA SER A 285 7.94 21.22 -10.42
C SER A 285 7.96 20.09 -9.39
N LEU A 286 6.81 19.67 -8.87
CA LEU A 286 6.70 18.53 -7.96
C LEU A 286 6.80 17.19 -8.69
N ASP A 287 7.22 16.14 -7.97
CA ASP A 287 7.32 14.77 -8.48
C ASP A 287 6.04 14.32 -9.19
N ILE A 288 6.20 13.83 -10.42
CA ILE A 288 5.12 13.36 -11.28
C ILE A 288 4.26 12.30 -10.58
N ARG A 289 4.85 11.45 -9.72
CA ARG A 289 4.14 10.41 -8.96
C ARG A 289 3.23 11.01 -7.89
N LEU A 290 3.64 12.11 -7.26
CA LEU A 290 2.84 12.85 -6.29
C LEU A 290 1.66 13.56 -6.99
N ARG A 291 1.92 14.19 -8.14
CA ARG A 291 0.89 14.87 -8.95
C ARG A 291 -0.17 13.90 -9.47
N LYS A 292 0.26 12.73 -9.98
CA LYS A 292 -0.62 11.61 -10.38
C LYS A 292 -1.50 11.12 -9.24
N LYS A 293 -0.94 10.93 -8.04
CA LYS A 293 -1.70 10.55 -6.84
C LYS A 293 -2.72 11.61 -6.42
N ALA A 294 -2.36 12.90 -6.50
CA ALA A 294 -3.25 13.99 -6.13
C ALA A 294 -4.44 14.15 -7.09
N VAL A 295 -4.24 14.01 -8.41
CA VAL A 295 -5.34 14.11 -9.38
C VAL A 295 -6.24 12.88 -9.34
N LEU A 296 -5.67 11.68 -9.13
CA LEU A 296 -6.47 10.48 -8.91
C LEU A 296 -7.31 10.59 -7.63
N LEU A 297 -6.72 11.09 -6.53
CA LEU A 297 -7.47 11.33 -5.29
C LEU A 297 -8.60 12.35 -5.47
N LEU A 298 -8.38 13.41 -6.25
CA LEU A 298 -9.43 14.37 -6.60
C LEU A 298 -10.55 13.72 -7.44
N ALA A 299 -10.20 12.81 -8.36
CA ALA A 299 -11.17 12.05 -9.14
C ALA A 299 -12.01 11.12 -8.25
N ASP A 300 -11.39 10.34 -7.35
CA ASP A 300 -12.13 9.44 -6.43
C ASP A 300 -13.08 10.26 -5.53
N LEU A 301 -12.61 11.39 -4.99
CA LEU A 301 -13.41 12.23 -4.10
C LEU A 301 -14.61 12.86 -4.82
N ALA A 302 -14.47 13.21 -6.10
CA ALA A 302 -15.56 13.70 -6.94
C ALA A 302 -16.53 12.57 -7.32
N GLU A 303 -16.03 11.41 -7.74
CA GLU A 303 -16.85 10.24 -8.07
C GLU A 303 -17.66 9.77 -6.87
N TYR A 304 -17.08 9.79 -5.67
CA TYR A 304 -17.79 9.50 -4.42
C TYR A 304 -18.96 10.46 -4.14
N GLN A 305 -18.92 11.73 -4.60
CA GLN A 305 -20.10 12.61 -4.52
C GLN A 305 -21.18 12.23 -5.54
N LEU A 306 -20.81 11.71 -6.72
CA LEU A 306 -21.76 11.24 -7.74
C LEU A 306 -22.54 10.01 -7.27
N GLU A 307 -21.94 9.18 -6.42
CA GLU A 307 -22.61 8.06 -5.75
C GLU A 307 -23.50 8.51 -4.58
N ASN A 308 -23.18 9.64 -3.94
CA ASN A 308 -23.83 10.15 -2.72
C ASN A 308 -24.66 11.43 -2.96
N VAL A 309 -25.45 11.44 -4.04
CA VAL A 309 -26.20 12.61 -4.57
C VAL A 309 -27.11 13.32 -3.55
N GLU A 310 -27.52 12.66 -2.47
CA GLU A 310 -28.36 13.25 -1.42
C GLU A 310 -27.65 14.33 -0.58
N ARG A 311 -26.31 14.43 -0.65
CA ARG A 311 -25.52 15.43 0.09
C ARG A 311 -25.18 16.68 -0.72
N ASP A 312 -24.88 17.75 -0.01
CA ASP A 312 -24.27 18.96 -0.57
C ASP A 312 -22.83 18.68 -0.99
N GLU A 313 -22.47 19.09 -2.22
CA GLU A 313 -21.13 18.91 -2.76
C GLU A 313 -20.16 19.96 -2.16
N PRO A 314 -18.95 19.57 -1.72
CA PRO A 314 -17.95 20.50 -1.20
C PRO A 314 -17.66 21.66 -2.16
N SER A 315 -17.77 22.90 -1.65
CA SER A 315 -17.60 24.14 -2.45
C SER A 315 -16.25 24.25 -3.16
N PHE A 316 -15.22 23.60 -2.61
CA PHE A 316 -13.91 23.42 -3.22
C PHE A 316 -13.95 22.85 -4.65
N PHE A 317 -14.91 21.97 -4.98
CA PHE A 317 -15.00 21.41 -6.33
C PHE A 317 -15.35 22.43 -7.44
N ASN A 318 -15.88 23.61 -7.07
CA ASN A 318 -16.14 24.72 -7.99
C ASN A 318 -15.10 25.84 -7.90
N ASP A 319 -13.96 25.62 -7.23
CA ASP A 319 -12.86 26.58 -7.22
C ASP A 319 -12.23 26.70 -8.62
N GLN A 320 -12.13 27.92 -9.13
CA GLN A 320 -11.72 28.15 -10.53
C GLN A 320 -10.25 27.81 -10.76
N ASP A 321 -9.39 28.08 -9.78
CA ASP A 321 -7.95 27.81 -9.86
C ASP A 321 -7.66 26.30 -9.70
N LEU A 322 -8.44 25.57 -8.89
CA LEU A 322 -8.44 24.10 -8.90
C LEU A 322 -8.81 23.56 -10.29
N LEU A 323 -9.98 23.95 -10.82
CA LEU A 323 -10.45 23.44 -12.12
C LEU A 323 -9.46 23.77 -13.24
N LYS A 324 -8.86 24.96 -13.22
CA LYS A 324 -7.77 25.36 -14.12
C LYS A 324 -6.54 24.46 -13.97
N SER A 325 -6.11 24.22 -12.73
CA SER A 325 -4.94 23.38 -12.42
C SER A 325 -5.10 21.96 -12.94
N VAL A 326 -6.31 21.36 -12.84
CA VAL A 326 -6.60 20.02 -13.38
C VAL A 326 -6.59 20.03 -14.91
N VAL A 327 -7.16 21.04 -15.57
CA VAL A 327 -7.17 21.14 -17.04
C VAL A 327 -5.76 21.36 -17.61
N ASP A 328 -4.90 22.10 -16.92
CA ASP A 328 -3.50 22.29 -17.35
C ASP A 328 -2.67 21.00 -17.29
N LEU A 329 -3.08 19.98 -16.52
CA LEU A 329 -2.43 18.66 -16.53
C LEU A 329 -2.55 17.95 -17.89
N THR A 330 -3.56 18.25 -18.71
CA THR A 330 -3.67 17.66 -20.07
C THR A 330 -2.64 18.23 -21.05
N ALA A 331 -1.81 19.19 -20.62
CA ALA A 331 -0.63 19.68 -21.34
C ALA A 331 0.70 19.12 -20.78
N SER A 332 0.63 18.14 -19.85
CA SER A 332 1.77 17.36 -19.37
C SER A 332 2.49 16.63 -20.51
N THR A 333 3.79 16.41 -20.39
CA THR A 333 4.55 15.50 -21.30
C THR A 333 4.37 14.02 -20.95
N ASP A 334 3.80 13.74 -19.78
CA ASP A 334 3.53 12.39 -19.27
C ASP A 334 2.05 12.04 -19.53
N LEU A 335 1.83 11.00 -20.35
CA LEU A 335 0.52 10.56 -20.84
C LEU A 335 -0.39 9.98 -19.73
N ASP A 336 0.20 9.26 -18.77
CA ASP A 336 -0.50 8.70 -17.60
C ASP A 336 -1.02 9.80 -16.66
N LEU A 337 -0.34 10.95 -16.59
CA LEU A 337 -0.88 12.16 -15.96
C LEU A 337 -1.98 12.84 -16.81
N GLN A 338 -1.89 12.83 -18.14
CA GLN A 338 -2.97 13.36 -19.01
C GLN A 338 -4.25 12.52 -18.88
N GLU A 339 -4.13 11.19 -18.90
CA GLU A 339 -5.22 10.24 -18.69
C GLU A 339 -5.94 10.52 -17.36
N LYS A 340 -5.20 10.58 -16.26
CA LYS A 340 -5.77 10.78 -14.92
C LYS A 340 -6.35 12.19 -14.74
N ALA A 341 -5.83 13.18 -15.48
CA ALA A 341 -6.48 14.48 -15.61
C ALA A 341 -7.84 14.40 -16.34
N LEU A 342 -7.95 13.63 -17.43
CA LEU A 342 -9.23 13.40 -18.09
C LEU A 342 -10.24 12.66 -17.18
N VAL A 343 -9.80 11.67 -16.40
CA VAL A 343 -10.66 11.01 -15.40
C VAL A 343 -11.17 12.03 -14.37
N ALA A 344 -10.30 12.87 -13.82
CA ALA A 344 -10.72 13.93 -12.91
C ALA A 344 -11.68 14.94 -13.57
N ILE A 345 -11.40 15.40 -14.79
CA ILE A 345 -12.27 16.33 -15.54
C ILE A 345 -13.64 15.69 -15.82
N LYS A 346 -13.69 14.39 -16.15
CA LYS A 346 -14.94 13.63 -16.31
C LYS A 346 -15.79 13.68 -15.04
N SER A 347 -15.25 13.26 -13.90
CA SER A 347 -15.97 13.25 -12.62
C SER A 347 -16.37 14.66 -12.17
N LEU A 348 -15.45 15.63 -12.24
CA LEU A 348 -15.70 17.04 -11.91
C LEU A 348 -16.78 17.67 -12.80
N LEU A 349 -16.84 17.34 -14.09
CA LEU A 349 -17.90 17.78 -14.98
C LEU A 349 -19.26 17.15 -14.64
N GLN A 350 -19.33 15.99 -13.99
CA GLN A 350 -20.60 15.34 -13.65
C GLN A 350 -21.25 15.87 -12.37
N LEU A 351 -20.48 16.50 -11.47
CA LEU A 351 -20.96 17.16 -10.25
C LEU A 351 -22.05 18.22 -10.54
N ARG A 352 -22.97 18.49 -9.60
CA ARG A 352 -24.00 19.53 -9.75
C ARG A 352 -23.43 20.94 -9.58
N ILE A 353 -22.47 21.10 -8.66
CA ILE A 353 -21.92 22.40 -8.24
C ILE A 353 -21.03 23.06 -9.30
N THR A 354 -20.46 22.29 -10.23
CA THR A 354 -19.48 22.79 -11.20
C THR A 354 -20.14 23.39 -12.44
N GLU A 355 -19.73 24.60 -12.83
CA GLU A 355 -20.20 25.24 -14.04
C GLU A 355 -19.34 24.88 -15.26
N ALA A 356 -19.93 24.28 -16.30
CA ALA A 356 -19.26 24.05 -17.57
C ALA A 356 -18.85 25.37 -18.26
N ARG A 357 -19.48 26.49 -17.89
CA ARG A 357 -19.07 27.83 -18.31
C ARG A 357 -17.69 28.19 -17.75
N VAL A 358 -17.34 27.82 -16.51
CA VAL A 358 -15.97 27.99 -15.97
C VAL A 358 -14.96 27.14 -16.75
N PHE A 359 -15.29 25.88 -17.04
CA PHE A 359 -14.43 25.01 -17.88
C PHE A 359 -14.20 25.59 -19.28
N ARG A 360 -15.20 26.27 -19.87
CA ARG A 360 -15.09 26.93 -21.17
C ARG A 360 -14.30 28.23 -21.11
N ASP A 361 -14.70 29.15 -20.26
CA ASP A 361 -14.30 30.57 -20.30
C ASP A 361 -13.06 30.87 -19.46
N PHE A 362 -12.80 30.10 -18.39
CA PHE A 362 -11.61 30.25 -17.53
C PHE A 362 -10.58 29.14 -17.79
N CYS A 363 -11.02 27.87 -17.86
CA CYS A 363 -10.09 26.75 -18.03
C CYS A 363 -9.67 26.49 -19.48
N ALA A 364 -10.35 27.09 -20.48
CA ALA A 364 -10.13 26.84 -21.91
C ALA A 364 -10.12 25.34 -22.29
N LEU A 365 -10.98 24.53 -21.64
CA LEU A 365 -11.02 23.07 -21.78
C LEU A 365 -11.18 22.61 -23.24
N GLY A 366 -11.96 23.33 -24.05
CA GLY A 366 -12.12 23.03 -25.47
C GLY A 366 -10.78 23.05 -26.24
N ASP A 367 -9.94 24.05 -25.99
CA ASP A 367 -8.63 24.17 -26.63
C ASP A 367 -7.62 23.17 -26.07
N ALA A 368 -7.71 22.85 -24.77
CA ALA A 368 -6.90 21.80 -24.15
C ALA A 368 -7.18 20.42 -24.76
N LEU A 369 -8.45 20.05 -24.89
CA LEU A 369 -8.89 18.79 -25.51
C LEU A 369 -8.60 18.75 -27.03
N ASN A 370 -8.54 19.90 -27.72
CA ASN A 370 -8.14 19.98 -29.12
C ASN A 370 -6.63 19.80 -29.31
N ARG A 371 -5.79 20.44 -28.46
CA ARG A 371 -4.33 20.21 -28.45
C ARG A 371 -3.99 18.76 -28.13
N MET A 372 -4.64 18.19 -27.12
CA MET A 372 -4.45 16.80 -26.73
C MET A 372 -4.81 15.83 -27.86
N LYS A 373 -5.89 16.11 -28.63
CA LYS A 373 -6.23 15.30 -29.82
C LYS A 373 -5.09 15.25 -30.85
N GLN A 374 -4.41 16.37 -31.08
CA GLN A 374 -3.28 16.43 -32.02
C GLN A 374 -2.11 15.60 -31.51
N LEU A 375 -1.73 15.77 -30.23
CA LEU A 375 -0.67 15.00 -29.59
C LEU A 375 -0.94 13.49 -29.61
N LEU A 376 -2.17 13.04 -29.31
CA LEU A 376 -2.54 11.63 -29.36
C LEU A 376 -2.47 11.08 -30.80
N HIS A 377 -2.88 11.86 -31.80
CA HIS A 377 -2.78 11.43 -33.20
C HIS A 377 -1.33 11.26 -33.67
N ASP A 378 -0.41 12.12 -33.22
CA ASP A 378 1.02 11.99 -33.50
C ASP A 378 1.64 10.77 -32.77
N LEU A 379 1.15 10.45 -31.56
CA LEU A 379 1.58 9.28 -30.78
C LEU A 379 1.07 7.93 -31.31
N MET A 380 -0.09 7.89 -31.99
CA MET A 380 -0.66 6.69 -32.62
C MET A 380 0.21 6.08 -33.74
N VAL A 381 1.33 6.73 -34.09
CA VAL A 381 2.34 6.23 -35.04
C VAL A 381 3.29 5.20 -34.40
N ASP A 382 3.42 5.18 -33.07
CA ASP A 382 4.18 4.13 -32.36
C ASP A 382 3.28 2.92 -32.08
N GLU A 383 3.55 1.81 -32.76
CA GLU A 383 2.80 0.55 -32.61
C GLU A 383 2.86 0.01 -31.16
N ASN A 384 3.92 0.32 -30.40
CA ASN A 384 4.14 -0.19 -29.04
C ASN A 384 3.33 0.52 -27.95
N GLN A 385 2.64 1.62 -28.27
CA GLN A 385 1.79 2.37 -27.33
C GLN A 385 0.39 2.65 -27.88
N ARG A 386 0.10 2.14 -29.09
CA ARG A 386 -1.05 2.54 -29.89
C ARG A 386 -2.37 2.31 -29.19
N ASP A 387 -2.55 1.17 -28.55
CA ASP A 387 -3.83 0.79 -27.94
C ASP A 387 -4.08 1.59 -26.65
N TYR A 388 -3.05 1.81 -25.82
CA TYR A 388 -3.14 2.73 -24.69
C TYR A 388 -3.45 4.18 -25.13
N VAL A 389 -2.83 4.66 -26.21
CA VAL A 389 -3.12 5.99 -26.79
C VAL A 389 -4.55 6.06 -27.36
N MET A 390 -5.08 4.96 -27.90
CA MET A 390 -6.47 4.85 -28.35
C MET A 390 -7.48 4.90 -27.18
N ASP A 391 -7.17 4.25 -26.05
CA ASP A 391 -7.99 4.35 -24.83
C ASP A 391 -8.00 5.77 -24.26
N VAL A 392 -6.85 6.45 -24.25
CA VAL A 392 -6.77 7.86 -23.83
C VAL A 392 -7.54 8.79 -24.79
N GLU A 393 -7.52 8.55 -26.10
CA GLU A 393 -8.38 9.27 -27.07
C GLU A 393 -9.87 8.97 -26.84
N SER A 394 -10.23 7.72 -26.52
CA SER A 394 -11.61 7.32 -26.19
C SER A 394 -12.13 8.08 -24.96
N LEU A 395 -11.35 8.12 -23.89
CA LEU A 395 -11.64 8.91 -22.68
C LEU A 395 -11.72 10.41 -22.98
N ARG A 396 -10.82 10.94 -23.81
CA ARG A 396 -10.84 12.35 -24.25
C ARG A 396 -12.12 12.67 -25.01
N VAL A 397 -12.59 11.77 -25.88
CA VAL A 397 -13.85 11.88 -26.61
C VAL A 397 -15.05 11.80 -25.65
N GLU A 398 -15.03 10.98 -24.61
CA GLU A 398 -16.08 10.97 -23.59
C GLU A 398 -16.17 12.30 -22.85
N VAL A 399 -15.04 12.85 -22.39
CA VAL A 399 -14.96 14.17 -21.75
C VAL A 399 -15.53 15.27 -22.66
N VAL A 400 -15.19 15.27 -23.95
CA VAL A 400 -15.78 16.19 -24.94
C VAL A 400 -17.31 16.08 -24.98
N HIS A 401 -17.88 14.87 -24.98
CA HIS A 401 -19.33 14.67 -25.01
C HIS A 401 -20.01 15.12 -23.71
N ILE A 402 -19.42 14.85 -22.54
CA ILE A 402 -19.96 15.27 -21.24
C ILE A 402 -19.94 16.79 -21.13
N PHE A 403 -18.83 17.44 -21.51
CA PHE A 403 -18.67 18.89 -21.51
C PHE A 403 -19.73 19.60 -22.36
N HIS A 404 -19.92 19.19 -23.62
CA HIS A 404 -20.96 19.76 -24.49
C HIS A 404 -22.37 19.49 -23.96
N ARG A 405 -22.63 18.27 -23.45
CA ARG A 405 -23.93 17.91 -22.85
C ARG A 405 -24.26 18.78 -21.64
N LYS A 406 -23.26 19.24 -20.86
CA LYS A 406 -23.47 20.13 -19.72
C LYS A 406 -23.63 21.59 -20.14
N LEU A 407 -22.83 22.07 -21.11
CA LEU A 407 -22.99 23.41 -21.69
C LEU A 407 -24.40 23.64 -22.27
N VAL A 408 -25.00 22.63 -22.91
CA VAL A 408 -26.37 22.70 -23.45
C VAL A 408 -27.46 22.72 -22.35
N LYS A 409 -27.12 22.36 -21.10
CA LYS A 409 -28.01 22.38 -19.93
C LYS A 409 -27.85 23.63 -19.05
N GLN A 410 -26.88 24.51 -19.32
CA GLN A 410 -26.51 25.66 -18.47
C GLN A 410 -26.51 26.98 -19.26
#